data_AF-A0A960L5E0-F1
#
_entry.id   AF-A0A960L5E0-F1
#
_cell.length_a   1.000
_cell.length_b   1.000
_cell.length_c   1.000
_cell.angle_alpha   90.00
_cell.angle_beta   90.00
_cell.angle_gamma   90.00
#
_symmetry.space_group_name_H-M   'P 1'
#
loop_
_entity.id
_entity.type
_entity.pdbx_description
1 polymer ?
#
loop_
_entity_poly.entity_id
_entity_poly.type
_entity_poly.pdbx_seq_one_letter_code
_entity_poly.pdbx_strand_id
1 'polypeptide(L)' 'RPILMTTSTTVLGLLPMAIGLGEGSELRSPMALTVIGGLVTSTMLTLLIIPAVYSLVDRGE' A
#
# COMPACT_ATOMS: atom_id res chain seq x y z
N ARG A 1 2.87 -9.39 11.51
CA ARG A 1 3.91 -8.55 10.86
C ARG A 1 3.38 -7.11 10.81
N PRO A 2 4.02 -6.14 11.49
CA PRO A 2 3.50 -4.77 11.64
C PRO A 2 3.11 -4.08 10.33
N ILE A 3 3.88 -4.30 9.25
CA ILE A 3 3.60 -3.73 7.91
C ILE A 3 2.22 -4.17 7.37
N LEU A 4 1.83 -5.43 7.54
CA LEU A 4 0.52 -5.89 7.06
C LEU A 4 -0.63 -5.27 7.87
N MET A 5 -0.40 -5.00 9.16
CA MET A 5 -1.40 -4.40 10.05
C MET A 5 -1.67 -2.95 9.64
N THR A 6 -0.63 -2.15 9.39
CA THR A 6 -0.79 -0.75 8.98
C THR A 6 -1.43 -0.64 7.60
N THR A 7 -0.95 -1.41 6.62
CA THR A 7 -1.54 -1.42 5.27
C THR A 7 -3.02 -1.79 5.31
N SER A 8 -3.41 -2.82 6.08
CA SER A 8 -4.82 -3.23 6.20
C SER A 8 -5.69 -2.13 6.81
N THR A 9 -5.23 -1.51 7.90
CA THR A 9 -5.96 -0.41 8.56
C THR A 9 -6.17 0.77 7.62
N THR A 10 -5.15 1.17 6.85
CA THR A 10 -5.28 2.27 5.88
C THR A 10 -6.23 1.94 4.73
N VAL A 11 -6.16 0.71 4.19
CA VAL A 11 -7.07 0.27 3.13
C VAL A 11 -8.52 0.27 3.62
N LEU A 12 -8.78 -0.24 4.82
CA LEU A 12 -10.11 -0.23 5.43
C LEU A 12 -10.61 1.20 5.71
N GLY A 13 -9.74 2.10 6.15
CA GLY A 13 -10.09 3.50 6.39
C GLY A 13 -10.40 4.29 5.11
N LEU A 14 -9.78 3.93 3.98
CA LEU A 14 -10.02 4.56 2.67
C LEU A 14 -11.14 3.88 1.88
N LEU A 15 -11.57 2.68 2.29
CA LEU A 15 -12.60 1.89 1.63
C LEU A 15 -13.90 2.68 1.35
N PRO A 16 -14.52 3.39 2.31
CA PRO A 16 -15.75 4.15 2.02
C PRO A 16 -15.53 5.29 1.03
N MET A 17 -14.33 5.89 1.03
CA MET A 17 -13.96 6.93 0.07
C MET A 17 -13.76 6.37 -1.33
N ALA A 18 -13.21 5.16 -1.44
CA ALA A 18 -13.03 4.44 -2.70
C ALA A 18 -14.37 4.03 -3.33
N ILE A 19 -15.37 3.66 -2.52
CA ILE A 19 -16.74 3.33 -3.00
C ILE A 19 -17.44 4.57 -3.60
N GLY A 20 -16.97 5.78 -3.29
CA GLY A 20 -17.42 6.99 -3.98
C GLY A 20 -18.83 7.43 -3.59
N LEU A 21 -19.28 7.14 -2.38
CA LEU A 21 -20.59 7.57 -1.87
C LEU A 21 -20.47 8.98 -1.26
N GLY A 22 -20.97 9.99 -1.98
CA GLY A 22 -21.05 11.37 -1.50
C GLY A 22 -20.69 12.43 -2.56
N GLU A 23 -21.05 13.69 -2.31
CA GLU A 23 -20.68 14.82 -3.18
C GLU A 23 -19.16 15.02 -3.21
N GLY A 24 -18.60 15.26 -4.41
CA GLY A 24 -17.14 15.34 -4.61
C GLY A 24 -16.43 13.98 -4.72
N SER A 25 -17.18 12.89 -4.78
CA SER A 25 -16.71 11.53 -5.02
C SER A 25 -15.87 11.39 -6.30
N GLU A 26 -16.22 12.12 -7.36
CA GLU A 26 -15.55 12.03 -8.67
C GLU A 26 -14.04 12.30 -8.61
N LEU A 27 -13.59 13.12 -7.65
CA LEU A 27 -12.16 13.39 -7.45
C LEU A 27 -11.55 12.55 -6.32
N ARG A 28 -12.30 12.30 -5.24
CA ARG A 28 -11.79 11.59 -4.05
C ARG A 28 -11.71 10.08 -4.25
N SER A 29 -12.67 9.48 -4.96
CA SER A 29 -12.69 8.04 -5.25
C SER A 29 -11.44 7.60 -6.03
N PRO A 30 -11.06 8.23 -7.17
CA PRO A 30 -9.85 7.83 -7.88
C PRO A 30 -8.59 8.04 -7.03
N MET A 31 -8.49 9.13 -6.25
CA MET A 31 -7.35 9.33 -5.34
C MET A 31 -7.22 8.24 -4.27
N ALA A 32 -8.33 7.83 -3.65
CA ALA A 32 -8.33 6.75 -2.67
C ALA A 32 -7.88 5.42 -3.29
N LEU A 33 -8.34 5.12 -4.51
CA LEU A 33 -7.91 3.96 -5.28
C LEU A 33 -6.40 3.98 -5.59
N THR A 34 -5.85 5.12 -6.01
CA THR A 34 -4.40 5.23 -6.28
C THR A 34 -3.58 4.99 -5.01
N VAL A 35 -4.02 5.52 -3.87
CA VAL A 35 -3.33 5.33 -2.58
C VAL A 35 -3.39 3.86 -2.14
N ILE A 36 -4.56 3.22 -2.21
CA ILE A 36 -4.73 1.80 -1.88
C ILE A 36 -3.80 0.94 -2.77
N GLY A 37 -3.83 1.14 -4.09
CA GLY A 37 -2.98 0.42 -5.03
C GLY A 37 -1.49 0.66 -4.78
N GLY A 38 -1.10 1.90 -4.50
CA GLY A 38 0.28 2.27 -4.17
C GLY A 38 0.78 1.61 -2.89
N LEU A 39 -0.04 1.57 -1.83
CA LEU A 39 0.30 0.95 -0.56
C LEU A 39 0.45 -0.57 -0.67
N VAL A 40 -0.45 -1.23 -1.40
CA VAL A 40 -0.36 -2.68 -1.65
C VAL A 40 0.91 -3.00 -2.43
N THR A 41 1.17 -2.26 -3.51
CA THR A 41 2.35 -2.47 -4.35
C THR A 41 3.64 -2.18 -3.59
N SER A 42 3.68 -1.09 -2.80
CA SER A 42 4.83 -0.74 -1.96
C SER A 42 5.07 -1.77 -0.84
N THR A 43 4.00 -2.34 -0.26
CA THR A 43 4.11 -3.42 0.72
C THR A 43 4.72 -4.69 0.10
N MET A 44 4.25 -5.08 -1.09
CA MET A 44 4.79 -6.21 -1.85
C MET A 44 6.26 -5.97 -2.22
N LEU A 45 6.57 -4.80 -2.78
CA LEU A 45 7.93 -4.39 -3.12
C LEU A 45 8.82 -4.43 -1.89
N THR A 46 8.41 -3.86 -0.76
CA THR A 46 9.22 -3.87 0.48
C THR A 46 9.49 -5.30 0.96
N LEU A 47 8.48 -6.17 0.95
CA LEU A 47 8.64 -7.56 1.37
C LEU A 47 9.55 -8.38 0.45
N LEU A 48 9.68 -8.02 -0.83
CA LEU A 48 10.53 -8.71 -1.80
C LEU A 48 11.91 -8.06 -1.96
N ILE A 49 11.98 -6.73 -2.04
CA ILE A 49 13.20 -5.96 -2.22
C ILE A 49 14.07 -6.00 -0.98
N ILE A 50 13.51 -5.84 0.23
CA ILE A 50 14.35 -5.86 1.44
C ILE A 50 15.13 -7.17 1.57
N PRO A 51 14.54 -8.38 1.47
CA PRO A 51 15.32 -9.61 1.54
C PRO A 51 16.24 -9.81 0.33
N ALA A 52 15.84 -9.37 -0.87
CA ALA A 52 16.70 -9.45 -2.05
C ALA A 52 17.97 -8.59 -1.88
N VAL A 53 17.81 -7.35 -1.42
CA VAL A 53 18.92 -6.43 -1.12
C VAL A 53 19.77 -6.99 0.02
N TYR A 54 19.16 -7.50 1.09
CA TYR A 54 19.89 -8.11 2.19
C TYR A 54 20.73 -9.30 1.71
N SER A 55 20.17 -10.17 0.87
CA SER A 55 20.90 -11.32 0.30
C SER A 55 22.01 -10.93 -0.67
N LEU A 56 21.86 -9.79 -1.38
CA LEU A 56 22.88 -9.26 -2.29
C LEU A 56 24.05 -8.63 -1.51
N VAL A 57 23.75 -7.88 -0.46
CA VAL A 57 24.75 -7.24 0.40
C VAL A 57 25.49 -8.29 1.25
N ASP A 58 24.77 -9.26 1.83
CA ASP A 58 25.34 -10.35 2.64
C ASP A 58 26.27 -11.28 1.82
N ARG A 59 26.04 -11.40 0.50
CA ARG A 59 26.94 -12.13 -0.43
C ARG A 59 28.12 -11.29 -0.94
N GLY A 60 28.12 -9.99 -0.67
CA GLY A 60 29.17 -9.06 -1.11
C GLY A 60 30.34 -8.92 -0.13
N GLU A 61 30.22 -9.50 1.06
CA GLU A 61 31.27 -9.69 2.08
C GLU A 61 31.82 -11.13 2.01
#